data_AF-A0A7V4ZH16-F1
#
_entry.id   AF-A0A7V4ZH16-F1
#
_cell.length_a   1.000
_cell.length_b   1.000
_cell.length_c   1.000
_cell.angle_alpha   90.00
_cell.angle_beta   90.00
_cell.angle_gamma   90.00
#
_symmetry.space_group_name_H-M   'P 1'
#
loop_
_entity.id
_entity.type
_entity.pdbx_description
1 polymer ?
#
loop_
_entity_poly.entity_id
_entity_poly.type
_entity_poly.pdbx_seq_one_letter_code
_entity_poly.pdbx_strand_id
1 'polypeptide(L)'
;MATRRVLLDIPEKILLAEKADEATFARELRTLAAVKLYELGRLSSGRAAELAGMSRVEFLLALGRYKVFPFEAELQDMEHSDAHGH
;
A
#
# COMPACT_ATOMS: atom_id res chain seq x y z
N MET A 1 -7.45 -16.27 4.05
CA MET A 1 -6.04 -16.71 3.87
C MET A 1 -5.35 -16.71 5.22
N ALA A 2 -4.25 -17.45 5.39
CA ALA A 2 -3.50 -17.47 6.64
C ALA A 2 -2.59 -16.24 6.74
N THR A 3 -2.67 -15.52 7.86
CA THR A 3 -1.83 -14.34 8.11
C THR A 3 -0.62 -14.73 8.96
N ARG A 4 0.54 -14.11 8.70
CA ARG A 4 1.76 -14.25 9.50
C ARG A 4 2.19 -12.86 9.99
N ARG A 5 2.78 -12.80 11.19
CA ARG A 5 3.34 -11.57 11.76
C ARG A 5 4.83 -11.47 11.44
N VAL A 6 5.27 -10.29 11.03
CA VAL A 6 6.67 -9.91 10.87
C VAL A 6 6.97 -8.88 11.96
N LEU A 7 8.00 -9.12 12.77
CA LEU A 7 8.41 -8.23 13.87
C LEU A 7 9.60 -7.38 13.40
N LEU A 8 9.60 -6.11 13.80
CA LEU A 8 10.62 -5.13 13.47
C LEU A 8 11.00 -4.37 14.74
N ASP A 9 12.28 -4.34 15.05
CA ASP A 9 12.79 -3.54 16.16
C ASP A 9 13.00 -2.10 15.67
N ILE A 10 12.12 -1.20 16.12
CA ILE A 10 12.16 0.23 15.76
C ILE A 10 12.71 1.03 16.95
N PRO A 11 13.82 1.76 16.79
CA PRO A 11 14.30 2.64 17.84
C PRO A 11 13.27 3.73 18.18
N GLU A 12 13.01 3.96 19.47
CA GLU A 12 12.00 4.93 19.95
C GLU A 12 12.21 6.34 19.37
N LYS A 13 13.47 6.75 19.18
CA LYS A 13 13.82 8.03 18.54
C LYS A 13 13.24 8.22 17.14
N ILE A 14 12.99 7.13 16.41
CA ILE A 14 12.36 7.17 15.08
C ILE A 14 10.87 7.46 15.21
N LEU A 15 10.18 6.81 16.15
CA LEU A 15 8.76 7.09 16.45
C LEU A 15 8.57 8.55 16.89
N LEU A 16 9.49 9.07 17.71
CA LEU A 16 9.51 10.48 18.11
C LEU A 16 9.72 11.42 16.93
N ALA A 17 10.65 11.11 16.01
CA ALA A 17 10.90 11.91 14.83
C ALA A 17 9.69 11.96 13.88
N GLU A 18 9.00 10.83 13.72
CA GLU A 18 7.77 10.70 12.93
C GLU A 18 6.52 11.23 13.65
N LYS A 19 6.64 11.60 14.93
CA LYS A 19 5.54 12.05 15.79
C LYS A 19 4.36 11.07 15.78
N ALA A 20 4.66 9.78 15.79
CA ALA A 20 3.69 8.71 15.69
C ALA A 20 3.85 7.72 16.86
N ASP A 21 2.72 7.14 17.30
CA ASP A 21 2.74 5.97 18.17
C ASP A 21 3.05 4.69 17.38
N GLU A 22 3.32 3.59 18.10
CA GLU A 22 3.66 2.29 17.50
C GLU A 22 2.59 1.82 16.50
N ALA A 23 1.30 1.92 16.85
CA ALA A 23 0.21 1.43 16.02
C ALA A 23 0.06 2.23 14.72
N THR A 24 0.26 3.54 14.77
CA THR A 24 0.21 4.43 13.61
C THR A 24 1.43 4.21 12.73
N PHE A 25 2.62 4.13 13.32
CA PHE A 25 3.85 3.85 12.58
C PHE A 25 3.81 2.47 11.91
N ALA A 26 3.33 1.43 12.59
CA ALA A 26 3.20 0.09 12.01
C ALA A 26 2.23 0.06 10.80
N ARG A 27 1.11 0.78 10.87
CA ARG A 27 0.17 0.92 9.76
C ARG A 27 0.79 1.67 8.58
N GLU A 28 1.52 2.74 8.85
CA GLU A 28 2.23 3.51 7.82
C GLU A 28 3.31 2.66 7.14
N LEU A 29 4.13 1.97 7.94
CA LEU A 29 5.20 1.11 7.44
C LEU A 29 4.69 -0.05 6.59
N ARG A 30 3.55 -0.64 6.99
CA ARG A 30 2.86 -1.67 6.19
C ARG A 30 2.42 -1.12 4.83
N THR A 31 1.91 0.11 4.80
CA THR A 31 1.47 0.77 3.56
C THR A 31 2.66 1.11 2.68
N LEU A 32 3.73 1.69 3.25
CA LEU A 32 4.99 1.97 2.54
C LEU A 32 5.61 0.70 1.95
N ALA A 33 5.60 -0.42 2.68
CA ALA A 33 6.07 -1.70 2.17
C ALA A 33 5.25 -2.19 0.97
N ALA A 34 3.92 -2.10 1.04
CA ALA A 34 3.03 -2.44 -0.07
C ALA A 34 3.30 -1.56 -1.31
N VAL A 35 3.41 -0.25 -1.11
CA VAL A 35 3.73 0.72 -2.18
C VAL A 35 5.08 0.39 -2.82
N LYS A 36 6.12 0.14 -2.02
CA LYS A 36 7.45 -0.14 -2.55
C LYS A 36 7.49 -1.47 -3.32
N LEU A 37 6.83 -2.50 -2.80
CA LEU A 37 6.77 -3.80 -3.48
C LEU A 37 5.98 -3.73 -4.80
N TYR A 38 4.93 -2.90 -4.84
CA TYR A 38 4.21 -2.58 -6.05
C TYR A 38 5.09 -1.85 -7.07
N GLU A 39 5.75 -0.77 -6.66
CA GLU A 39 6.66 0.02 -7.52
C GLU A 39 7.78 -0.83 -8.13
N LEU A 40 8.28 -1.82 -7.38
CA LEU A 40 9.29 -2.78 -7.84
C LEU A 40 8.73 -3.89 -8.75
N GLY A 41 7.42 -3.88 -9.07
CA GLY A 41 6.74 -4.91 -9.86
C GLY A 41 6.62 -6.27 -9.16
N ARG A 42 6.89 -6.34 -7.85
CA ARG A 42 6.88 -7.60 -7.08
C ARG A 42 5.50 -8.02 -6.62
N LEU A 43 4.59 -7.06 -6.46
CA LEU A 43 3.19 -7.28 -6.16
C LEU A 43 2.33 -6.56 -7.20
N SER A 44 1.23 -7.19 -7.61
CA SER A 44 0.16 -6.49 -8.31
C SER A 44 -0.55 -5.52 -7.36
N SER A 45 -1.26 -4.53 -7.91
CA SER A 45 -2.10 -3.59 -7.13
C SER A 45 -3.06 -4.30 -6.17
N GLY A 46 -3.69 -5.40 -6.58
CA GLY A 46 -4.58 -6.18 -5.71
C GLY A 46 -3.87 -6.79 -4.49
N ARG A 47 -2.68 -7.39 -4.70
CA ARG A 47 -1.88 -7.98 -3.61
C ARG A 47 -1.24 -6.91 -2.72
N ALA A 48 -0.83 -5.79 -3.30
CA ALA A 48 -0.31 -4.66 -2.54
C ALA A 48 -1.42 -4.03 -1.68
N ALA A 49 -2.64 -3.89 -2.21
CA ALA A 49 -3.80 -3.45 -1.44
C ALA A 49 -4.14 -4.40 -0.29
N GLU A 50 -4.10 -5.72 -0.52
CA GLU A 50 -4.29 -6.73 0.53
C GLU A 50 -3.24 -6.58 1.65
N LEU A 51 -1.96 -6.41 1.30
CA LEU A 51 -0.90 -6.16 2.27
C LEU A 51 -1.11 -4.84 3.02
N ALA A 52 -1.51 -3.78 2.33
CA ALA A 52 -1.80 -2.48 2.94
C ALA A 52 -3.06 -2.50 3.82
N GLY A 53 -3.92 -3.51 3.67
CA GLY A 53 -5.16 -3.69 4.40
C GLY A 53 -6.26 -2.72 3.95
N MET A 54 -6.34 -2.46 2.65
CA MET A 54 -7.34 -1.60 2.02
C MET A 54 -7.83 -2.20 0.69
N SER A 55 -8.88 -1.65 0.08
CA SER A 55 -9.34 -2.08 -1.24
C SER A 55 -8.33 -1.71 -2.34
N ARG A 56 -8.41 -2.41 -3.49
CA ARG A 56 -7.55 -2.12 -4.66
C ARG A 56 -7.70 -0.66 -5.12
N VAL A 57 -8.94 -0.13 -5.13
CA VAL A 57 -9.23 1.24 -5.55
C VAL A 57 -8.60 2.24 -4.58
N GLU A 58 -8.78 2.05 -3.27
CA GLU A 58 -8.17 2.92 -2.25
C GLU A 58 -6.63 2.90 -2.34
N PHE A 59 -6.04 1.73 -2.62
CA PHE A 59 -4.60 1.61 -2.81
C PHE A 59 -4.11 2.41 -4.02
N LEU A 60 -4.77 2.26 -5.18
CA LEU A 60 -4.40 2.97 -6.40
C LEU A 60 -4.55 4.50 -6.25
N LEU A 61 -5.60 4.97 -5.57
CA LEU A 61 -5.75 6.37 -5.19
C LEU A 61 -4.67 6.84 -4.20
N ALA A 62 -4.25 5.97 -3.28
CA ALA A 62 -3.23 6.28 -2.30
C ALA A 62 -1.83 6.45 -2.90
N LEU A 63 -1.51 5.82 -4.04
CA LEU A 63 -0.20 5.90 -4.69
C LEU A 63 0.24 7.34 -4.98
N GLY A 64 -0.71 8.23 -5.31
CA GLY A 64 -0.43 9.65 -5.52
C GLY A 64 0.19 10.35 -4.30
N ARG A 65 -0.21 9.96 -3.07
CA ARG A 65 0.37 10.50 -1.82
C ARG A 65 1.83 10.09 -1.63
N TYR A 66 2.18 8.90 -2.13
CA TYR A 66 3.53 8.34 -2.05
C TYR A 66 4.41 8.70 -3.25
N LYS A 67 3.93 9.54 -4.17
CA LYS A 67 4.62 9.95 -5.40
C LYS A 67 5.01 8.76 -6.30
N VAL A 68 4.22 7.69 -6.24
CA VAL A 68 4.34 6.55 -7.14
C VAL A 68 3.26 6.68 -8.20
N PHE A 69 3.66 6.60 -9.47
CA PHE A 69 2.70 6.57 -10.57
C PHE A 69 2.23 5.12 -10.80
N PRO A 70 0.92 4.89 -10.95
CA PRO A 70 0.42 3.57 -11.33
C PRO A 70 1.04 3.13 -12.66
N PHE A 71 1.31 1.83 -12.83
CA PHE A 71 1.65 1.28 -14.13
C PHE A 71 0.47 1.45 -15.10
N GLU A 72 0.74 1.88 -16.34
CA GLU A 72 -0.30 2.17 -17.35
C GLU A 72 -1.29 1.01 -17.54
N ALA A 73 -0.80 -0.24 -17.56
CA ALA A 73 -1.64 -1.43 -17.70
C ALA A 73 -2.68 -1.57 -16.58
N GLU A 74 -2.36 -1.14 -15.37
CA GLU A 74 -3.31 -1.22 -14.26
C GLU A 74 -4.30 -0.06 -14.23
N LEU A 75 -3.92 1.11 -14.76
CA LEU A 75 -4.83 2.23 -14.94
C LEU A 75 -5.91 1.86 -15.98
N GLN A 76 -5.50 1.19 -17.07
CA GLN A 76 -6.41 0.69 -18.10
C GLN A 76 -7.41 -0.36 -17.58
N ASP A 77 -6.97 -1.23 -16.66
CA ASP A 77 -7.83 -2.21 -15.99
C ASP A 77 -8.92 -1.53 -15.13
N MET A 78 -8.59 -0.42 -14.45
CA MET A 78 -9.58 0.35 -13.66
C MET A 78 -10.63 0.98 -14.57
N GLU A 79 -10.20 1.60 -15.66
CA GLU A 79 -11.11 2.24 -16.64
C GLU A 79 -12.08 1.21 -17.26
N HIS A 80 -11.65 -0.03 -17.47
CA HIS A 80 -12.51 -1.09 -18.00
C HIS A 80 -13.51 -1.63 -16.97
N SER A 81 -13.19 -1.65 -15.67
CA SER A 81 -14.12 -2.09 -14.62
C SER A 81 -15.26 -1.08 -14.37
N ASP A 82 -15.03 0.21 -14.58
CA ASP A 82 -16.07 1.23 -14.45
C ASP A 82 -16.99 1.31 -15.69
N ALA A 83 -16.53 0.82 -16.85
CA ALA A 83 -17.28 0.83 -18.12
C ALA A 83 -18.32 -0.30 -18.27
N HIS A 84 -18.42 -1.24 -17.30
CA HIS A 84 -19.37 -2.36 -17.33
C HIS A 84 -20.37 -2.34 -16.17
N GLY A 85 -20.53 -1.19 -15.51
CA GLY A 85 -21.57 -0.93 -14.51
C GLY A 85 -22.69 -0.03 -15.03
N HIS A 86 -23.37 -0.41 -16.11
CA HIS A 86 -24.69 0.12 -16.48
C HIS A 86 -25.53 -0.94 -17.19
#